data_AF-A0A8W8LNA1-F1
#
_entry.id   AF-A0A8W8LNA1-F1
#
_cell.length_a   1.000
_cell.length_b   1.000
_cell.length_c   1.000
_cell.angle_alpha   90.00
_cell.angle_beta   90.00
_cell.angle_gamma   90.00
#
_symmetry.space_group_name_H-M   'P 1'
#
loop_
_entity.id
_entity.type
_entity.pdbx_description
1 polymer ?
#
loop_
_entity_poly.entity_id
_entity_poly.type
_entity_poly.pdbx_seq_one_letter_code
_entity_poly.pdbx_strand_id
1 'polypeptide(L)'
;MFSLAPALYVVVVSVVVSGWKNSYDQPLNFNCHSDLYSISRFTSKHDNGPEDRIFDFECRRVYSVSGAVYCSWSGYVNNYDALVLFTCPNEGYLNGVHSVHHNGAEDRIFKFRCCTPRSGHCLKNCHWTGFVNGMDAYFSYFVPYSYVIRGVSSIHDNGPEDRIFQFEICQVF
;
A
#
# COMPACT_ATOMS: atom_id res chain seq x y z
N MET A 1 17.17 7.23 -62.80
CA MET A 1 17.98 7.22 -61.57
C MET A 1 17.04 7.47 -60.40
N PHE A 2 16.72 6.48 -59.58
CA PHE A 2 15.90 6.66 -58.39
C PHE A 2 16.79 6.50 -57.16
N SER A 3 16.88 7.57 -56.37
CA SER A 3 17.66 7.62 -55.13
C SER A 3 16.79 7.08 -53.99
N LEU A 4 17.27 6.03 -53.31
CA LEU A 4 16.66 5.53 -52.08
C LEU A 4 17.29 6.28 -50.90
N ALA A 5 16.49 7.07 -50.18
CA ALA A 5 16.90 7.65 -48.91
C ALA A 5 16.79 6.59 -47.80
N PRO A 6 17.78 6.46 -46.89
CA PRO A 6 17.70 5.51 -45.79
C PRO A 6 16.72 6.03 -44.74
N ALA A 7 15.72 5.22 -44.39
CA ALA A 7 14.85 5.48 -43.26
C ALA A 7 15.61 5.20 -41.96
N LEU A 8 15.83 6.25 -41.16
CA LEU A 8 16.42 6.12 -39.83
C LEU A 8 15.34 5.62 -38.86
N TYR A 9 15.45 4.37 -38.43
CA TYR A 9 14.58 3.81 -37.39
C TYR A 9 15.10 4.23 -36.02
N VAL A 10 14.40 5.16 -35.37
CA VAL A 10 14.64 5.49 -33.96
C VAL A 10 14.00 4.40 -33.10
N VAL A 11 14.83 3.55 -32.50
CA VAL A 11 14.37 2.58 -31.49
C VAL A 11 14.21 3.33 -30.17
N VAL A 12 12.97 3.67 -29.83
CA VAL A 12 12.64 4.19 -28.50
C VAL A 12 12.65 3.01 -27.52
N VAL A 13 13.75 2.86 -26.78
CA VAL A 13 13.81 1.89 -25.68
C VAL A 13 13.07 2.51 -24.50
N SER A 14 11.80 2.14 -24.34
CA SER A 14 11.01 2.48 -23.15
C SER A 14 11.62 1.77 -21.95
N VAL A 15 12.40 2.47 -21.13
CA VAL A 15 12.82 1.94 -19.83
C VAL A 15 11.55 1.85 -18.98
N VAL A 16 11.07 0.64 -18.74
CA VAL A 16 9.95 0.41 -17.82
C VAL A 16 10.48 0.72 -16.42
N VAL A 17 10.29 1.95 -15.96
CA VAL A 17 10.54 2.29 -14.56
C VAL A 17 9.56 1.46 -13.74
N SER A 18 10.10 0.60 -12.87
CA SER A 18 9.29 -0.24 -12.01
C SER A 18 8.35 0.63 -11.16
N GLY A 19 7.07 0.26 -11.06
CA GLY A 19 6.07 1.01 -10.30
C GLY A 19 6.27 0.98 -8.78
N TRP A 20 7.27 0.25 -8.28
CA TRP A 20 7.53 0.05 -6.85
C TRP A 20 7.88 1.39 -6.16
N LYS A 21 7.29 1.61 -4.99
CA LYS A 21 7.43 2.84 -4.19
C LYS A 21 8.61 2.78 -3.22
N ASN A 22 9.31 1.65 -3.17
CA ASN A 22 10.58 1.46 -2.50
C ASN A 22 11.40 0.37 -3.21
N SER A 23 12.69 0.34 -2.93
CA SER A 23 13.57 -0.80 -3.22
C SER A 23 13.69 -1.69 -1.98
N TYR A 24 14.21 -2.91 -2.15
CA TYR A 24 14.59 -3.77 -1.01
C TYR A 24 15.61 -3.06 -0.12
N ASP A 25 15.57 -3.36 1.18
CA ASP A 25 16.31 -2.72 2.27
C ASP A 25 16.07 -1.21 2.43
N GLN A 26 15.24 -0.60 1.58
CA GLN A 26 14.98 0.83 1.61
C GLN A 26 13.65 1.13 2.31
N PRO A 27 13.57 2.30 2.98
CA PRO A 27 12.33 2.75 3.57
C PRO A 27 11.22 2.93 2.51
N LEU A 28 10.00 2.58 2.90
CA LEU A 28 8.80 2.97 2.18
C LEU A 28 8.26 4.28 2.77
N ASN A 29 7.93 5.23 1.91
CA ASN A 29 7.20 6.44 2.29
C ASN A 29 6.20 6.82 1.19
N PHE A 30 4.95 6.42 1.37
CA PHE A 30 3.89 6.65 0.40
C PHE A 30 2.65 7.27 1.04
N ASN A 31 2.06 8.24 0.34
CA ASN A 31 0.68 8.67 0.56
C ASN A 31 0.03 9.05 -0.77
N CYS A 32 -1.29 8.92 -0.84
CA CYS A 32 -2.04 9.42 -1.98
C CYS A 32 -1.84 10.93 -2.16
N HIS A 33 -1.94 11.40 -3.41
CA HIS A 33 -1.67 12.79 -3.80
C HIS A 33 -2.64 13.83 -3.20
N SER A 34 -3.72 13.38 -2.56
CA SER A 34 -4.73 14.23 -1.93
C SER A 34 -5.35 13.51 -0.74
N ASP A 35 -5.78 14.29 0.24
CA ASP A 35 -6.47 13.82 1.43
C ASP A 35 -7.85 13.21 1.11
N LEU A 36 -8.44 13.55 -0.03
CA LEU A 36 -9.73 13.00 -0.51
C LEU A 36 -9.61 11.63 -1.19
N TYR A 37 -8.43 11.01 -1.17
CA TYR A 37 -8.16 9.75 -1.85
C TYR A 37 -7.77 8.68 -0.83
N SER A 38 -8.23 7.46 -1.05
CA SER A 38 -7.81 6.28 -0.31
C SER A 38 -6.93 5.39 -1.19
N ILE A 39 -6.12 4.54 -0.56
CA ILE A 39 -5.48 3.45 -1.28
C ILE A 39 -6.57 2.52 -1.84
N SER A 40 -6.49 2.21 -3.14
CA SER A 40 -7.43 1.35 -3.88
C SER A 40 -6.80 0.10 -4.46
N ARG A 41 -5.47 0.06 -4.57
CA ARG A 41 -4.68 -1.15 -4.83
C ARG A 41 -3.50 -1.17 -3.88
N PHE A 42 -3.28 -2.33 -3.25
CA PHE A 42 -2.11 -2.58 -2.39
C PHE A 42 -1.39 -3.79 -2.98
N THR A 43 -0.17 -3.57 -3.45
CA THR A 43 0.63 -4.58 -4.14
C THR A 43 1.95 -4.75 -3.42
N SER A 44 2.39 -5.99 -3.26
CA SER A 44 3.69 -6.27 -2.67
C SER A 44 4.30 -7.56 -3.22
N LYS A 45 5.63 -7.59 -3.25
CA LYS A 45 6.45 -8.75 -3.62
C LYS A 45 7.56 -8.91 -2.58
N HIS A 46 7.76 -10.13 -2.10
CA HIS A 46 8.92 -10.51 -1.28
C HIS A 46 10.07 -11.02 -2.16
N ASP A 47 11.28 -11.03 -1.63
CA ASP A 47 12.46 -11.61 -2.26
C ASP A 47 13.38 -12.19 -1.18
N ASN A 48 13.73 -13.48 -1.32
CA ASN A 48 14.52 -14.20 -0.32
C ASN A 48 16.01 -13.83 -0.33
N GLY A 49 16.48 -12.99 -1.27
CA GLY A 49 17.85 -12.48 -1.23
C GLY A 49 18.05 -11.47 -0.10
N PRO A 50 17.32 -10.33 -0.13
CA PRO A 50 17.30 -9.35 0.95
C PRO A 50 16.31 -9.68 2.07
N GLU A 51 15.52 -10.75 1.95
CA GLU A 51 14.44 -11.12 2.88
C GLU A 51 13.50 -9.95 3.19
N ASP A 52 13.06 -9.28 2.12
CA ASP A 52 12.36 -8.02 2.24
C ASP A 52 11.24 -7.89 1.20
N ARG A 53 10.25 -7.04 1.50
CA ARG A 53 9.15 -6.69 0.61
C ARG A 53 9.29 -5.31 -0.02
N ILE A 54 8.96 -5.22 -1.29
CA ILE A 54 8.69 -3.96 -1.99
C ILE A 54 7.19 -3.76 -2.17
N PHE A 55 6.76 -2.50 -2.25
CA PHE A 55 5.35 -2.13 -2.24
C PHE A 55 4.98 -1.17 -3.36
N ASP A 56 3.78 -1.32 -3.92
CA ASP A 56 3.18 -0.38 -4.87
C ASP A 56 1.71 -0.15 -4.50
N PHE A 57 1.23 1.04 -4.85
CA PHE A 57 -0.10 1.51 -4.49
C PHE A 57 -0.76 2.29 -5.61
N GLU A 58 -2.07 2.12 -5.72
CA GLU A 58 -2.94 3.02 -6.47
C GLU A 58 -3.90 3.72 -5.54
N CYS A 59 -4.36 4.89 -5.97
CA CYS A 59 -5.26 5.75 -5.22
C CYS A 59 -6.56 5.96 -5.97
N ARG A 60 -7.67 6.02 -5.23
CA ARG A 60 -9.00 6.34 -5.76
C ARG A 60 -9.64 7.42 -4.91
N ARG A 61 -10.32 8.35 -5.58
CA ARG A 61 -11.07 9.41 -4.91
C ARG A 61 -12.23 8.80 -4.14
N VAL A 62 -12.39 9.22 -2.88
CA VAL A 62 -13.51 8.82 -2.02
C VAL A 62 -14.64 9.83 -2.22
N TYR A 63 -15.56 9.55 -3.15
CA TYR A 63 -16.56 10.55 -3.59
C TYR A 63 -17.60 10.94 -2.56
N SER A 64 -17.89 10.05 -1.63
CA SER A 64 -18.73 10.29 -0.45
C SER A 64 -18.16 11.36 0.49
N VAL A 65 -16.85 11.62 0.41
CA VAL A 65 -16.18 12.60 1.25
C VAL A 65 -16.16 13.95 0.55
N SER A 66 -16.76 14.94 1.20
CA SER A 66 -16.74 16.33 0.78
C SER A 66 -16.32 17.24 1.94
N GLY A 67 -15.76 18.40 1.60
CA GLY A 67 -15.31 19.37 2.60
C GLY A 67 -13.96 19.05 3.24
N ALA A 68 -13.77 19.54 4.46
CA ALA A 68 -12.50 19.45 5.16
C ALA A 68 -12.22 18.03 5.68
N VAL A 69 -11.08 17.47 5.28
CA VAL A 69 -10.55 16.21 5.78
C VAL A 69 -9.34 16.50 6.64
N TYR A 70 -9.25 15.82 7.79
CA TYR A 70 -8.07 15.82 8.63
C TYR A 70 -7.31 14.53 8.42
N CYS A 71 -6.01 14.63 8.20
CA CYS A 71 -5.16 13.45 8.06
C CYS A 71 -3.97 13.52 9.02
N SER A 72 -3.60 12.37 9.56
CA SER A 72 -2.47 12.23 10.46
C SER A 72 -1.78 10.89 10.27
N TRP A 73 -0.46 10.90 10.46
CA TRP A 73 0.32 9.68 10.59
C TRP A 73 0.20 9.14 12.01
N SER A 74 0.06 7.83 12.14
CA SER A 74 0.30 7.15 13.41
C SER A 74 1.80 7.21 13.78
N GLY A 75 2.11 6.80 15.02
CA GLY A 75 3.43 6.26 15.33
C GLY A 75 3.66 4.92 14.62
N TYR A 76 4.83 4.31 14.82
CA TYR A 76 5.01 2.90 14.45
C TYR A 76 4.05 2.04 15.26
N VAL A 77 3.31 1.17 14.58
CA VAL A 77 2.22 0.40 15.18
C VAL A 77 2.66 -0.99 15.63
N ASN A 78 3.88 -1.39 15.27
CA ASN A 78 4.51 -2.64 15.63
C ASN A 78 6.02 -2.44 15.86
N ASN A 79 6.61 -3.36 16.61
CA ASN A 79 8.05 -3.63 16.59
C ASN A 79 8.36 -4.65 15.49
N TYR A 80 9.65 -4.86 15.18
CA TYR A 80 10.08 -5.99 14.35
C TYR A 80 9.60 -7.32 14.95
N ASP A 81 9.32 -8.30 14.09
CA ASP A 81 8.73 -9.61 14.32
C ASP A 81 7.31 -9.59 14.93
N ALA A 82 6.83 -8.43 15.33
CA ALA A 82 5.53 -8.28 15.96
C ALA A 82 4.40 -8.16 14.93
N LEU A 83 3.21 -8.55 15.37
CA LEU A 83 1.95 -8.38 14.67
C LEU A 83 1.72 -6.89 14.35
N VAL A 84 1.35 -6.60 13.11
CA VAL A 84 0.63 -5.38 12.77
C VAL A 84 -0.85 -5.66 12.99
N LEU A 85 -1.52 -4.87 13.81
CA LEU A 85 -2.98 -4.85 13.92
C LEU A 85 -3.41 -3.41 14.17
N PHE A 86 -3.84 -2.74 13.11
CA PHE A 86 -4.11 -1.31 13.15
C PHE A 86 -5.38 -0.96 12.37
N THR A 87 -6.25 -0.16 12.98
CA THR A 87 -7.44 0.40 12.36
C THR A 87 -7.40 1.92 12.49
N CYS A 88 -7.68 2.62 11.39
CA CYS A 88 -7.73 4.08 11.39
C CYS A 88 -8.75 4.60 12.41
N PRO A 89 -8.37 5.60 13.24
CA PRO A 89 -9.26 6.17 14.24
C PRO A 89 -10.38 7.00 13.58
N ASN A 90 -11.43 7.30 14.37
CA ASN A 90 -12.50 8.22 13.97
C ASN A 90 -13.14 7.87 12.61
N GLU A 91 -13.32 6.58 12.32
CA GLU A 91 -13.89 6.11 11.05
C GLU A 91 -13.13 6.63 9.81
N GLY A 92 -11.82 6.89 9.96
CA GLY A 92 -10.96 7.29 8.86
C GLY A 92 -10.60 6.14 7.92
N TYR A 93 -10.07 6.49 6.76
CA TYR A 93 -9.55 5.55 5.76
C TYR A 93 -8.04 5.65 5.60
N LEU A 94 -7.44 4.57 5.14
CA LEU A 94 -6.02 4.45 4.85
C LEU A 94 -5.67 5.23 3.58
N ASN A 95 -4.80 6.22 3.75
CA ASN A 95 -4.34 7.11 2.68
C ASN A 95 -2.84 6.91 2.37
N GLY A 96 -2.06 6.46 3.35
CA GLY A 96 -0.62 6.30 3.21
C GLY A 96 -0.02 5.24 4.12
N VAL A 97 1.15 4.77 3.71
CA VAL A 97 1.91 3.70 4.36
C VAL A 97 3.36 4.14 4.39
N HIS A 98 3.98 3.99 5.55
CA HIS A 98 5.41 4.16 5.68
C HIS A 98 5.97 2.99 6.46
N SER A 99 7.14 2.54 6.06
CA SER A 99 7.78 1.38 6.67
C SER A 99 9.29 1.46 6.60
N VAL A 100 9.96 0.86 7.58
CA VAL A 100 11.42 0.79 7.67
C VAL A 100 11.81 -0.67 7.84
N HIS A 101 12.70 -1.13 6.96
CA HIS A 101 13.31 -2.45 7.01
C HIS A 101 14.48 -2.48 8.00
N HIS A 102 14.78 -3.65 8.57
CA HIS A 102 15.96 -3.87 9.38
C HIS A 102 16.57 -5.24 9.10
N ASN A 103 17.75 -5.25 8.49
CA ASN A 103 18.43 -6.47 8.04
C ASN A 103 18.83 -7.45 9.16
N GLY A 104 18.88 -7.01 10.42
CA GLY A 104 19.14 -7.95 11.52
C GLY A 104 17.90 -8.76 11.92
N ALA A 105 16.71 -8.25 11.61
CA ALA A 105 15.44 -8.91 11.88
C ALA A 105 14.77 -9.40 10.58
N GLU A 106 15.29 -8.97 9.42
CA GLU A 106 14.72 -9.20 8.09
C GLU A 106 13.22 -8.91 8.03
N ASP A 107 12.86 -7.79 8.67
CA ASP A 107 11.47 -7.44 8.91
C ASP A 107 11.24 -5.92 8.88
N ARG A 108 9.97 -5.54 8.83
CA ARG A 108 9.48 -4.18 8.70
C ARG A 108 8.60 -3.73 9.86
N ILE A 109 8.87 -2.51 10.34
CA ILE A 109 7.93 -1.74 11.16
C ILE A 109 7.09 -0.82 10.28
N PHE A 110 5.84 -0.59 10.67
CA PHE A 110 4.87 0.16 9.87
C PHE A 110 4.27 1.33 10.63
N LYS A 111 4.02 2.43 9.92
CA LYS A 111 3.14 3.52 10.34
C LYS A 111 2.18 3.84 9.20
N PHE A 112 0.99 4.30 9.55
CA PHE A 112 -0.09 4.48 8.59
C PHE A 112 -0.64 5.90 8.64
N ARG A 113 -0.95 6.46 7.48
CA ARG A 113 -1.61 7.77 7.36
C ARG A 113 -3.10 7.53 7.22
N CYS A 114 -3.85 8.02 8.19
CA CYS A 114 -5.30 7.95 8.20
C CYS A 114 -5.89 9.32 7.89
N CYS A 115 -6.97 9.33 7.11
CA CYS A 115 -7.73 10.52 6.75
C CYS A 115 -9.18 10.38 7.21
N THR A 116 -9.69 11.40 7.91
CA THR A 116 -11.03 11.44 8.48
C THR A 116 -11.73 12.73 8.06
N PRO A 117 -12.91 12.65 7.42
CA PRO A 117 -13.75 13.82 7.16
C PRO A 117 -14.24 14.47 8.45
N ARG A 118 -14.19 15.81 8.54
CA ARG A 118 -14.68 16.53 9.73
C ARG A 118 -16.19 16.40 9.95
N SER A 119 -16.96 16.17 8.90
CA SER A 119 -18.41 15.95 8.95
C SER A 119 -18.80 14.60 9.55
N GLY A 120 -17.82 13.74 9.89
CA GLY A 120 -18.05 12.33 10.18
C GLY A 120 -18.09 11.49 8.91
N HIS A 121 -17.82 10.19 9.05
CA HIS A 121 -17.81 9.23 7.94
C HIS A 121 -18.75 8.07 8.25
N CYS A 122 -19.81 7.87 7.45
CA CYS A 122 -20.66 6.70 7.62
C CYS A 122 -20.02 5.44 7.00
N LEU A 123 -18.99 4.89 7.64
CA LEU A 123 -18.46 3.57 7.28
C LEU A 123 -19.48 2.49 7.65
N LYS A 124 -19.82 1.61 6.72
CA LYS A 124 -20.75 0.49 6.95
C LYS A 124 -20.18 -0.81 6.37
N ASN A 125 -20.80 -1.93 6.74
CA ASN A 125 -20.46 -3.26 6.20
C ASN A 125 -18.97 -3.57 6.31
N CYS A 126 -18.34 -3.11 7.40
CA CYS A 126 -16.93 -3.33 7.66
C CYS A 126 -16.67 -4.81 7.94
N HIS A 127 -15.65 -5.35 7.28
CA HIS A 127 -15.20 -6.71 7.51
C HIS A 127 -13.72 -6.86 7.17
N TRP A 128 -13.08 -7.80 7.83
CA TRP A 128 -11.73 -8.24 7.46
C TRP A 128 -11.80 -9.15 6.24
N THR A 129 -10.85 -8.99 5.34
CA THR A 129 -10.57 -9.99 4.31
C THR A 129 -9.98 -11.26 4.94
N GLY A 130 -9.91 -12.34 4.17
CA GLY A 130 -8.91 -13.38 4.42
C GLY A 130 -7.49 -12.86 4.15
N PHE A 131 -6.46 -13.66 4.46
CA PHE A 131 -5.09 -13.32 4.06
C PHE A 131 -5.03 -13.18 2.54
N VAL A 132 -4.51 -12.06 2.07
CA VAL A 132 -4.45 -11.75 0.63
C VAL A 132 -3.24 -12.39 -0.06
N ASN A 133 -2.35 -12.99 0.72
CA ASN A 133 -1.13 -13.66 0.29
C ASN A 133 -0.70 -14.75 1.28
N GLY A 134 0.14 -15.67 0.81
CA GLY A 134 0.98 -16.53 1.65
C GLY A 134 2.38 -15.94 1.82
N MET A 135 3.22 -16.65 2.60
CA MET A 135 4.66 -16.34 2.69
C MET A 135 5.33 -16.48 1.32
N ASP A 136 6.34 -15.65 1.07
CA ASP A 136 7.08 -15.43 -0.18
C ASP A 136 6.21 -15.04 -1.39
N ALA A 137 4.89 -14.93 -1.19
CA ALA A 137 3.96 -14.74 -2.28
C ALA A 137 3.82 -13.26 -2.65
N TYR A 138 3.80 -13.02 -3.96
CA TYR A 138 3.29 -11.78 -4.53
C TYR A 138 1.79 -11.63 -4.24
N PHE A 139 1.35 -10.39 -4.00
CA PHE A 139 -0.07 -10.07 -4.08
C PHE A 139 -0.35 -8.71 -4.70
N SER A 140 -1.57 -8.58 -5.21
CA SER A 140 -2.15 -7.31 -5.64
C SER A 140 -3.61 -7.28 -5.25
N TYR A 141 -3.90 -6.69 -4.09
CA TYR A 141 -5.26 -6.58 -3.58
C TYR A 141 -5.95 -5.34 -4.14
N PHE A 142 -7.07 -5.55 -4.82
CA PHE A 142 -7.93 -4.48 -5.32
C PHE A 142 -9.09 -4.26 -4.36
N VAL A 143 -9.23 -3.03 -3.86
CA VAL A 143 -10.34 -2.67 -2.99
C VAL A 143 -11.62 -2.57 -3.83
N PRO A 144 -12.70 -3.30 -3.48
CA PRO A 144 -13.96 -3.22 -4.22
C PRO A 144 -14.44 -1.78 -4.43
N TYR A 145 -15.19 -1.54 -5.50
CA TYR A 145 -15.81 -0.23 -5.71
C TYR A 145 -16.74 0.11 -4.54
N SER A 146 -16.76 1.39 -4.16
CA SER A 146 -17.45 1.89 -2.97
C SER A 146 -16.94 1.34 -1.64
N TYR A 147 -15.75 0.73 -1.59
CA TYR A 147 -15.06 0.38 -0.35
C TYR A 147 -13.73 1.14 -0.22
N VAL A 148 -13.30 1.30 1.03
CA VAL A 148 -11.98 1.82 1.42
C VAL A 148 -11.33 0.85 2.39
N ILE A 149 -9.99 0.83 2.42
CA ILE A 149 -9.24 0.18 3.51
C ILE A 149 -9.31 1.07 4.74
N ARG A 150 -9.75 0.51 5.86
CA ARG A 150 -9.78 1.16 7.18
C ARG A 150 -8.67 0.62 8.08
N GLY A 151 -8.35 -0.66 7.95
CA GLY A 151 -7.38 -1.34 8.81
C GLY A 151 -6.46 -2.29 8.06
N VAL A 152 -5.32 -2.55 8.67
CA VAL A 152 -4.27 -3.45 8.19
C VAL A 152 -3.90 -4.40 9.32
N SER A 153 -3.87 -5.69 9.00
CA SER A 153 -3.32 -6.73 9.85
C SER A 153 -2.21 -7.44 9.09
N SER A 154 -1.09 -7.74 9.76
CA SER A 154 0.01 -8.46 9.14
C SER A 154 0.82 -9.26 10.14
N ILE A 155 1.08 -10.53 9.79
CA ILE A 155 1.81 -11.49 10.62
C ILE A 155 3.15 -11.76 9.96
N HIS A 156 4.21 -11.70 10.76
CA HIS A 156 5.57 -12.08 10.38
C HIS A 156 5.88 -13.53 10.75
N ASP A 157 6.72 -14.20 9.98
CA ASP A 157 7.29 -15.51 10.30
C ASP A 157 8.79 -15.51 10.01
N ASN A 158 9.59 -15.89 11.01
CA ASN A 158 11.05 -15.86 10.93
C ASN A 158 11.65 -17.03 10.13
N GLY A 159 10.84 -17.99 9.69
CA GLY A 159 11.30 -19.04 8.77
C GLY A 159 11.59 -18.49 7.38
N PRO A 160 10.59 -17.88 6.71
CA PRO A 160 10.76 -17.17 5.45
C PRO A 160 11.21 -15.70 5.62
N GLU A 161 11.25 -15.16 6.84
CA GLU A 161 11.50 -13.74 7.12
C GLU A 161 10.58 -12.85 6.26
N ASP A 162 9.28 -13.14 6.38
CA ASP A 162 8.27 -12.57 5.51
C ASP A 162 6.95 -12.31 6.24
N ARG A 163 6.11 -11.48 5.63
CA ARG A 163 4.81 -11.06 6.13
C ARG A 163 3.64 -11.47 5.25
N ILE A 164 2.57 -11.96 5.87
CA ILE A 164 1.24 -12.05 5.26
C ILE A 164 0.34 -10.89 5.67
N PHE A 165 -0.59 -10.50 4.81
CA PHE A 165 -1.41 -9.30 4.99
C PHE A 165 -2.92 -9.61 4.93
N GLN A 166 -3.68 -8.86 5.72
CA GLN A 166 -5.13 -8.78 5.71
C GLN A 166 -5.55 -7.31 5.80
N PHE A 167 -6.71 -6.99 5.24
CA PHE A 167 -7.25 -5.64 5.27
C PHE A 167 -8.66 -5.65 5.87
N GLU A 168 -8.94 -4.66 6.72
CA GLU A 168 -10.31 -4.33 7.09
C GLU A 168 -10.82 -3.34 6.04
N ILE A 169 -11.85 -3.73 5.30
CA ILE A 169 -12.50 -2.86 4.32
C ILE A 169 -13.89 -2.48 4.78
N CYS A 170 -14.29 -1.25 4.49
CA CYS A 170 -15.59 -0.70 4.82
C CYS A 170 -16.22 -0.04 3.60
N GLN A 171 -17.53 -0.16 3.47
CA GLN A 171 -18.29 0.52 2.43
C GLN A 171 -18.42 2.01 2.75
N VAL A 172 -18.31 2.85 1.72
CA VAL A 172 -18.49 4.30 1.76
C VAL A 172 -19.72 4.71 0.93
N PHE A 173 -20.50 5.66 1.44
CA PHE A 173 -21.74 6.16 0.85
C PHE A 173 -21.72 7.67 0.73
#